data_AF-A0A535BG13-F1
#
_entry.id   AF-A0A535BG13-F1
#
_cell.length_a   1.000
_cell.length_b   1.000
_cell.length_c   1.000
_cell.angle_alpha   90.00
_cell.angle_beta   90.00
_cell.angle_gamma   90.00
#
_symmetry.space_group_name_H-M   'P 1'
#
loop_
_entity.id
_entity.type
_entity.pdbx_description
1 polymer ?
#
loop_
_entity_poly.entity_id
_entity_poly.type
_entity_poly.pdbx_seq_one_letter_code
_entity_poly.pdbx_strand_id
1 'polypeptide(L)'
;MVPGPFGLDPVLWAVLRLVIAVALAAGLVFNGALAQIYLERKIQAIIQDRTGPMHTGPYGLLQTFADAIKLLGKEDIRARLTDHWFFLAAPAIVFAPMLASYVVIPFAPGVMGADLNVGLLYLTTLGSMTVLGIVIAGWASNNKYSLIGGLRSAGQLISYEVPQIVSLVTVVLVVGSLSMTAIVGSLVAEYGEVTVVSSIITTLWFGGWHGPFTDIHPLLGPALGVLWFTLKTYFFVLVFMWIRATLPRFRIDQLMSFCWKFLIPVTLVNLLVTAILVLAFPTSLVPVAIANWILLFVFAASIPFLQRRRLVSLRARLAAREHAVA
;
A
#
# COMPACT_ATOMS: atom_id res chain seq x y z
N MET A 1 31.28 8.31 14.80
CA MET A 1 30.18 7.33 14.81
C MET A 1 29.72 7.16 16.25
N VAL A 2 28.44 6.92 16.51
CA VAL A 2 27.95 6.68 17.89
C VAL A 2 28.33 5.24 18.28
N PRO A 3 29.06 5.00 19.39
CA PRO A 3 29.34 3.65 19.86
C PRO A 3 28.06 2.94 20.27
N GLY A 4 28.00 1.62 20.13
CA GLY A 4 26.85 0.85 20.57
C GLY A 4 26.67 0.91 22.10
N PRO A 5 25.45 0.76 22.63
CA PRO A 5 25.28 0.37 24.02
C PRO A 5 26.07 -0.93 24.26
N PHE A 6 26.59 -1.10 25.47
CA PHE A 6 27.52 -2.17 25.84
C PHE A 6 28.90 -2.13 25.15
N GLY A 7 29.26 -1.01 24.50
CA GLY A 7 30.64 -0.78 24.01
C GLY A 7 31.01 -1.53 22.73
N LEU A 8 30.01 -1.97 21.96
CA LEU A 8 30.21 -2.65 20.68
C LEU A 8 30.84 -1.72 19.62
N ASP A 9 31.72 -2.29 18.80
CA ASP A 9 32.28 -1.65 17.59
C ASP A 9 31.13 -1.00 16.77
N PRO A 10 31.24 0.29 16.38
CA PRO A 10 30.24 0.96 15.56
C PRO A 10 29.81 0.19 14.30
N VAL A 11 30.71 -0.57 13.66
CA VAL A 11 30.38 -1.40 12.49
C VAL A 11 29.53 -2.60 12.91
N LEU A 12 29.93 -3.32 13.96
CA LEU A 12 29.18 -4.45 14.50
C LEU A 12 27.81 -4.02 15.03
N TRP A 13 27.74 -2.87 15.70
CA TRP A 13 26.48 -2.30 16.18
C TRP A 13 25.55 -1.88 15.02
N ALA A 14 26.08 -1.29 13.95
CA ALA A 14 25.30 -0.96 12.76
C ALA A 14 24.73 -2.22 12.08
N VAL A 15 25.53 -3.28 11.92
CA VAL A 15 25.08 -4.58 11.38
C VAL A 15 24.04 -5.23 12.29
N LEU A 16 24.28 -5.25 13.60
CA LEU A 16 23.38 -5.88 14.57
C LEU A 16 22.04 -5.13 14.68
N ARG A 17 22.06 -3.78 14.63
CA ARG A 17 20.85 -2.94 14.51
C ARG A 17 20.10 -3.22 13.21
N LEU A 18 20.80 -3.33 12.08
CA LEU A 18 20.19 -3.65 10.78
C LEU A 18 19.53 -5.03 10.80
N VAL A 19 20.21 -6.06 11.33
CA VAL A 19 19.66 -7.42 11.45
C VAL A 19 18.43 -7.45 12.36
N ILE A 20 18.46 -6.76 13.51
CA ILE A 20 17.28 -6.65 14.40
C ILE A 20 16.15 -5.89 13.72
N ALA A 21 16.42 -4.77 13.04
CA ALA A 21 15.40 -4.00 12.33
C ALA A 21 14.76 -4.83 11.19
N VAL A 22 15.55 -5.55 10.40
CA VAL A 22 15.07 -6.43 9.34
C VAL A 22 14.29 -7.62 9.91
N ALA A 23 14.73 -8.22 11.03
CA ALA A 23 14.02 -9.32 11.68
C ALA A 23 12.68 -8.87 12.29
N LEU A 24 12.64 -7.69 12.92
CA LEU A 24 11.40 -7.10 13.44
C LEU A 24 10.45 -6.69 12.30
N ALA A 25 10.98 -6.11 11.22
CA ALA A 25 10.20 -5.76 10.03
C ALA A 25 9.61 -7.02 9.37
N ALA A 26 10.43 -8.05 9.12
CA ALA A 26 9.97 -9.33 8.57
C ALA A 26 8.95 -10.02 9.49
N GLY A 27 9.17 -9.99 10.82
CA GLY A 27 8.23 -10.50 11.80
C GLY A 27 6.89 -9.75 11.80
N LEU A 28 6.92 -8.42 11.71
CA LEU A 28 5.72 -7.58 11.60
C LEU A 28 4.97 -7.83 10.29
N VAL A 29 5.68 -7.91 9.17
CA VAL A 29 5.11 -8.21 7.84
C VAL A 29 4.48 -9.60 7.81
N PHE A 30 5.16 -10.62 8.34
CA PHE A 30 4.66 -11.99 8.33
C PHE A 30 3.42 -12.15 9.22
N ASN A 31 3.45 -11.63 10.46
CA ASN A 31 2.27 -11.65 11.33
C ASN A 31 1.13 -10.77 10.81
N GLY A 32 1.44 -9.59 10.25
CA GLY A 32 0.48 -8.70 9.63
C GLY A 32 -0.21 -9.31 8.41
N ALA A 33 0.54 -9.97 7.52
CA ALA A 33 -0.01 -10.69 6.37
C ALA A 33 -0.88 -11.89 6.79
N LEU A 34 -0.44 -12.68 7.77
CA LEU A 34 -1.23 -13.78 8.33
C LEU A 34 -2.53 -13.29 8.96
N ALA A 35 -2.48 -12.19 9.73
CA ALA A 35 -3.67 -11.55 10.29
C ALA A 35 -4.59 -10.99 9.19
N GLN A 36 -4.04 -10.33 8.18
CA GLN A 36 -4.80 -9.76 7.05
C GLN A 36 -5.53 -10.85 6.25
N ILE A 37 -4.89 -12.00 5.95
CA ILE A 37 -5.53 -13.12 5.24
C ILE A 37 -6.67 -13.74 6.06
N TYR A 38 -6.50 -13.86 7.39
CA TYR A 38 -7.55 -14.33 8.29
C TYR A 38 -8.72 -13.34 8.36
N LEU A 39 -8.44 -12.05 8.56
CA LEU A 39 -9.43 -10.96 8.59
C LEU A 39 -10.19 -10.85 7.27
N GLU A 40 -9.52 -10.94 6.11
CA GLU A 40 -10.16 -10.89 4.80
C GLU A 40 -11.23 -11.98 4.67
N ARG A 41 -10.90 -13.21 5.06
CA ARG A 41 -11.82 -14.36 5.00
C ARG A 41 -12.98 -14.24 5.99
N LYS A 42 -12.77 -13.63 7.16
CA LYS A 42 -13.85 -13.36 8.13
C LYS A 42 -14.77 -12.24 7.64
N ILE A 43 -14.21 -11.09 7.25
CA ILE A 43 -14.96 -9.90 6.83
C ILE A 43 -15.74 -10.19 5.54
N GLN A 44 -15.15 -10.85 4.55
CA GLN A 44 -15.88 -11.25 3.33
C GLN A 44 -16.97 -12.27 3.61
N ALA A 45 -16.79 -13.17 4.58
CA ALA A 45 -17.84 -14.12 4.96
C ALA A 45 -19.02 -13.40 5.65
N ILE A 46 -18.75 -12.47 6.57
CA ILE A 46 -19.77 -11.64 7.22
C ILE A 46 -20.56 -10.81 6.20
N ILE A 47 -19.89 -10.17 5.24
CA ILE A 47 -20.56 -9.39 4.17
C ILE A 47 -21.38 -10.29 3.22
N GLN A 48 -21.08 -11.59 3.16
CA GLN A 48 -21.76 -12.60 2.33
C GLN A 48 -22.74 -13.47 3.12
N ASP A 49 -23.11 -13.05 4.34
CA ASP A 49 -23.98 -13.78 5.28
C ASP A 49 -23.65 -15.28 5.43
N ARG A 50 -22.35 -15.57 5.63
CA ARG A 50 -21.84 -16.93 5.84
C ARG A 50 -20.74 -16.95 6.88
N THR A 51 -20.44 -18.13 7.40
CA THR A 51 -19.32 -18.32 8.33
C THR A 51 -17.97 -18.35 7.58
N GLY A 52 -16.97 -17.70 8.17
CA GLY A 52 -15.56 -17.85 7.76
C GLY A 52 -14.95 -19.15 8.30
N PRO A 53 -13.62 -19.33 8.24
CA PRO A 53 -12.94 -20.49 8.83
C PRO A 53 -13.29 -20.62 10.32
N MET A 54 -13.57 -21.84 10.80
CA MET A 54 -13.91 -22.11 12.23
C MET A 54 -13.19 -23.32 12.84
N HIS A 55 -12.77 -24.30 12.02
CA HIS A 55 -12.32 -25.62 12.52
C HIS A 55 -10.81 -25.73 12.78
N THR A 56 -9.99 -24.85 12.18
CA THR A 56 -8.53 -24.83 12.30
C THR A 56 -8.10 -24.07 13.55
N GLY A 57 -8.35 -24.68 14.72
CA GLY A 57 -8.16 -24.05 16.04
C GLY A 57 -9.29 -23.08 16.41
N PRO A 58 -9.21 -22.41 17.58
CA PRO A 58 -10.26 -21.52 18.07
C PRO A 58 -10.56 -20.41 17.05
N TYR A 59 -11.84 -20.30 16.68
CA TYR A 59 -12.34 -19.41 15.62
C TYR A 59 -11.61 -19.53 14.26
N GLY A 60 -10.89 -20.62 13.99
CA GLY A 60 -10.10 -20.79 12.77
C GLY A 60 -8.80 -19.97 12.71
N LEU A 61 -8.26 -19.51 13.84
CA LEU A 61 -7.05 -18.68 13.89
C LEU A 61 -5.81 -19.33 13.26
N LEU A 62 -5.71 -20.68 13.25
CA LEU A 62 -4.57 -21.40 12.67
C LEU A 62 -4.73 -21.68 11.17
N GLN A 63 -5.81 -21.21 10.53
CA GLN A 63 -6.07 -21.48 9.11
C GLN A 63 -4.94 -21.01 8.18
N THR A 64 -4.34 -19.86 8.47
CA THR A 64 -3.30 -19.25 7.62
C THR A 64 -1.96 -19.96 7.76
N PHE A 65 -1.63 -20.43 8.97
CA PHE A 65 -0.51 -21.35 9.21
C PHE A 65 -0.70 -22.70 8.51
N ALA A 66 -1.92 -23.28 8.60
CA ALA A 66 -2.24 -24.54 7.92
C ALA A 66 -2.14 -24.41 6.39
N ASP A 67 -2.59 -23.29 5.82
CA ASP A 67 -2.45 -23.00 4.39
C ASP A 67 -0.98 -22.81 3.98
N ALA A 68 -0.15 -22.16 4.81
CA ALA A 68 1.28 -22.01 4.55
C ALA A 68 2.02 -23.36 4.55
N ILE A 69 1.78 -24.21 5.57
CA ILE A 69 2.34 -25.57 5.65
C ILE A 69 1.89 -26.40 4.43
N LYS A 70 0.61 -26.29 4.03
CA LYS A 70 0.05 -26.95 2.85
C LYS A 70 0.67 -26.48 1.52
N LEU A 71 1.15 -25.23 1.44
CA LEU A 71 1.86 -24.73 0.25
C LEU A 71 3.32 -25.20 0.23
N LEU A 72 3.99 -25.27 1.39
CA LEU A 72 5.36 -25.80 1.50
C LEU A 72 5.41 -27.31 1.27
N GLY A 73 4.37 -28.05 1.65
CA GLY A 73 4.22 -29.50 1.44
C GLY A 73 3.69 -29.90 0.05
N LYS A 74 3.68 -29.00 -0.94
CA LYS A 74 3.26 -29.28 -2.31
C LYS A 74 4.44 -29.49 -3.24
N GLU A 75 4.27 -30.39 -4.20
CA GLU A 75 5.18 -30.54 -5.34
C GLU A 75 5.10 -29.33 -6.30
N ASP A 76 6.26 -28.83 -6.71
CA ASP A 76 6.42 -27.71 -7.64
C ASP A 76 6.41 -28.19 -9.10
N ILE A 77 5.20 -28.47 -9.60
CA ILE A 77 4.98 -28.96 -10.97
C ILE A 77 5.06 -27.78 -11.96
N ARG A 78 6.09 -27.80 -12.83
CA ARG A 78 6.33 -26.79 -13.88
C ARG A 78 6.14 -27.33 -15.29
N ALA A 79 5.77 -26.46 -16.24
CA ALA A 79 5.58 -26.85 -17.63
C ALA A 79 6.93 -26.99 -18.36
N ARG A 80 7.04 -27.99 -19.25
CA ARG A 80 8.31 -28.39 -19.90
C ARG A 80 8.98 -27.32 -20.77
N LEU A 81 8.24 -26.30 -21.19
CA LEU A 81 8.72 -25.20 -22.05
C LEU A 81 8.93 -23.87 -21.29
N THR A 82 8.75 -23.86 -19.97
CA THR A 82 8.96 -22.69 -19.10
C THR A 82 10.46 -22.39 -18.94
N ASP A 83 10.86 -21.12 -18.99
CA ASP A 83 12.24 -20.74 -18.68
C ASP A 83 12.50 -20.85 -17.17
N HIS A 84 13.35 -21.81 -16.78
CA HIS A 84 13.61 -22.10 -15.37
C HIS A 84 14.26 -20.95 -14.58
N TRP A 85 15.16 -20.16 -15.19
CA TRP A 85 15.83 -19.06 -14.49
C TRP A 85 14.86 -17.92 -14.27
N PHE A 86 14.19 -17.47 -15.33
CA PHE A 86 13.26 -16.34 -15.23
C PHE A 86 12.01 -16.69 -14.43
N PHE A 87 11.51 -17.93 -14.46
CA PHE A 87 10.35 -18.36 -13.68
C PHE A 87 10.65 -18.42 -12.17
N LEU A 88 11.85 -18.87 -11.78
CA LEU A 88 12.28 -18.89 -10.37
C LEU A 88 12.69 -17.50 -9.88
N ALA A 89 13.29 -16.68 -10.73
CA ALA A 89 13.70 -15.31 -10.39
C ALA A 89 12.51 -14.35 -10.27
N ALA A 90 11.43 -14.51 -11.05
CA ALA A 90 10.34 -13.54 -11.08
C ALA A 90 9.67 -13.29 -9.71
N PRO A 91 9.31 -14.30 -8.88
CA PRO A 91 8.85 -14.06 -7.51
C PRO A 91 9.88 -13.35 -6.65
N ALA A 92 11.16 -13.70 -6.75
CA ALA A 92 12.24 -13.06 -6.00
C ALA A 92 12.42 -11.58 -6.40
N ILE A 93 12.25 -11.24 -7.68
CA ILE A 93 12.29 -9.86 -8.21
C ILE A 93 11.10 -9.02 -7.71
N VAL A 94 9.98 -9.63 -7.31
CA VAL A 94 8.86 -8.92 -6.65
C VAL A 94 9.09 -8.80 -5.14
N PHE A 95 9.51 -9.88 -4.47
CA PHE A 95 9.70 -9.87 -3.01
C PHE A 95 10.96 -9.11 -2.54
N ALA A 96 12.05 -9.08 -3.33
CA ALA A 96 13.27 -8.37 -2.97
C ALA A 96 13.06 -6.85 -2.79
N PRO A 97 12.47 -6.09 -3.75
CA PRO A 97 12.19 -4.67 -3.55
C PRO A 97 11.13 -4.42 -2.47
N MET A 98 10.14 -5.32 -2.32
CA MET A 98 9.20 -5.26 -1.20
C MET A 98 9.94 -5.29 0.14
N LEU A 99 10.83 -6.27 0.36
CA LEU A 99 11.62 -6.39 1.58
C LEU A 99 12.66 -5.27 1.74
N ALA A 100 13.30 -4.83 0.66
CA ALA A 100 14.28 -3.75 0.66
C ALA A 100 13.65 -2.41 1.08
N SER A 101 12.37 -2.17 0.78
CA SER A 101 11.66 -0.96 1.24
C SER A 101 11.71 -0.81 2.76
N TYR A 102 11.72 -1.92 3.52
CA TYR A 102 11.75 -1.92 4.98
C TYR A 102 13.05 -1.38 5.60
N VAL A 103 14.09 -1.10 4.81
CA VAL A 103 15.33 -0.48 5.30
C VAL A 103 15.10 0.98 5.74
N VAL A 104 14.25 1.73 5.04
CA VAL A 104 14.18 3.20 5.18
C VAL A 104 12.97 3.66 6.02
N ILE A 105 12.30 2.75 6.71
CA ILE A 105 11.14 3.04 7.57
C ILE A 105 11.58 3.58 8.93
N PRO A 106 11.15 4.78 9.34
CA PRO A 106 11.08 5.16 10.74
C PRO A 106 9.83 4.54 11.38
N PHE A 107 9.95 3.34 11.96
CA PHE A 107 8.85 2.69 12.70
C PHE A 107 8.51 3.43 14.01
N ALA A 108 9.53 4.01 14.63
CA ALA A 108 9.46 4.86 15.82
C ALA A 108 10.72 5.76 15.83
N PRO A 109 10.78 6.82 16.66
CA PRO A 109 11.98 7.65 16.79
C PRO A 109 13.24 6.81 17.07
N GLY A 110 14.21 6.85 16.14
CA GLY A 110 15.44 6.06 16.21
C GLY A 110 15.33 4.58 15.77
N VAL A 111 14.13 4.05 15.49
CA VAL A 111 13.91 2.66 15.07
C VAL A 111 13.68 2.60 13.55
N MET A 112 14.78 2.40 12.82
CA MET A 112 14.85 2.24 11.37
C MET A 112 16.10 1.42 10.98
N GLY A 113 16.13 0.88 9.77
CA GLY A 113 17.32 0.21 9.22
C GLY A 113 18.43 1.20 8.88
N ALA A 114 18.15 2.18 8.02
CA ALA A 114 19.04 3.29 7.68
C ALA A 114 18.25 4.56 7.33
N ASP A 115 18.74 5.72 7.79
CA ASP A 115 18.26 7.01 7.28
C ASP A 115 18.96 7.30 5.95
N LEU A 116 18.17 7.56 4.90
CA LEU A 116 18.67 7.98 3.61
C LEU A 116 18.10 9.35 3.27
N ASN A 117 18.97 10.32 2.95
CA ASN A 117 18.59 11.65 2.48
C ASN A 117 17.68 11.63 1.24
N VAL A 118 17.68 10.52 0.49
CA VAL A 118 16.87 10.26 -0.71
C VAL A 118 15.83 9.16 -0.48
N GLY A 119 15.40 8.95 0.76
CA GLY A 119 14.54 7.83 1.16
C GLY A 119 13.26 7.68 0.36
N LEU A 120 12.56 8.78 0.04
CA LEU A 120 11.37 8.72 -0.82
C LEU A 120 11.69 8.24 -2.25
N LEU A 121 12.78 8.74 -2.84
CA LEU A 121 13.21 8.35 -4.19
C LEU A 121 13.61 6.85 -4.24
N TYR A 122 14.20 6.35 -3.16
CA TYR A 122 14.49 4.93 -2.99
C TYR A 122 13.20 4.09 -3.04
N LEU A 123 12.12 4.50 -2.35
CA LEU A 123 10.84 3.77 -2.38
C LEU A 123 10.20 3.77 -3.76
N THR A 124 10.13 4.94 -4.42
CA THR A 124 9.54 5.01 -5.76
C THR A 124 10.31 4.15 -6.75
N THR A 125 11.64 4.08 -6.63
CA THR A 125 12.50 3.21 -7.45
C THR A 125 12.22 1.73 -7.19
N LEU A 126 12.09 1.31 -5.93
CA LEU A 126 11.76 -0.08 -5.58
C LEU A 126 10.35 -0.47 -6.03
N GLY A 127 9.38 0.46 -5.99
CA GLY A 127 8.04 0.27 -6.55
C GLY A 127 8.09 -0.17 -8.01
N SER A 128 8.76 0.62 -8.87
CA SER A 128 8.89 0.33 -10.30
C SER A 128 9.63 -0.99 -10.61
N MET A 129 10.46 -1.52 -9.69
CA MET A 129 11.09 -2.84 -9.87
C MET A 129 10.07 -4.00 -9.84
N THR A 130 8.95 -3.85 -9.10
CA THR A 130 7.91 -4.91 -9.02
C THR A 130 7.28 -5.20 -10.37
N VAL A 131 7.15 -4.17 -11.22
CA VAL A 131 6.64 -4.26 -12.60
C VAL A 131 7.48 -5.22 -13.43
N LEU A 132 8.81 -5.17 -13.30
CA LEU A 132 9.73 -6.05 -14.03
C LEU A 132 9.49 -7.52 -13.67
N GLY A 133 9.33 -7.83 -12.38
CA GLY A 133 9.00 -9.18 -11.91
C GLY A 133 7.71 -9.73 -12.52
N ILE A 134 6.68 -8.89 -12.67
CA ILE A 134 5.39 -9.26 -13.27
C ILE A 134 5.52 -9.51 -14.79
N VAL A 135 6.30 -8.70 -15.51
CA VAL A 135 6.58 -8.93 -16.94
C VAL A 135 7.38 -10.22 -17.14
N ILE A 136 8.42 -10.43 -16.33
CA ILE A 136 9.27 -11.63 -16.39
C ILE A 136 8.45 -12.90 -16.07
N ALA A 137 7.56 -12.87 -15.07
CA ALA A 137 6.65 -13.98 -14.78
C ALA A 137 5.76 -14.35 -15.98
N GLY A 138 5.15 -13.35 -16.62
CA GLY A 138 4.30 -13.54 -17.81
C GLY A 138 5.07 -14.08 -19.02
N TRP A 139 6.33 -13.68 -19.19
CA TRP A 139 7.21 -14.17 -20.24
C TRP A 139 7.71 -15.60 -19.98
N ALA A 140 8.32 -15.85 -18.81
CA ALA A 140 8.92 -17.13 -18.44
C ALA A 140 7.91 -18.29 -18.46
N SER A 141 6.64 -18.00 -18.14
CA SER A 141 5.50 -18.91 -18.23
C SER A 141 5.26 -19.52 -19.62
N ASN A 142 5.92 -19.02 -20.69
CA ASN A 142 5.83 -19.48 -22.08
C ASN A 142 4.39 -19.80 -22.55
N ASN A 143 3.48 -18.86 -22.28
CA ASN A 143 2.08 -18.96 -22.66
C ASN A 143 1.58 -17.59 -23.12
N LYS A 144 1.04 -17.52 -24.35
CA LYS A 144 0.49 -16.30 -24.97
C LYS A 144 -0.50 -15.56 -24.05
N TYR A 145 -1.36 -16.28 -23.33
CA TYR A 145 -2.33 -15.67 -22.41
C TYR A 145 -1.67 -15.15 -21.12
N SER A 146 -0.63 -15.82 -20.62
CA SER A 146 0.15 -15.38 -19.46
C SER A 146 0.93 -14.10 -19.77
N LEU A 147 1.58 -14.04 -20.93
CA LEU A 147 2.29 -12.86 -21.42
C LEU A 147 1.35 -11.66 -21.65
N ILE A 148 0.21 -11.87 -22.31
CA ILE A 148 -0.81 -10.81 -22.48
C ILE A 148 -1.37 -10.35 -21.12
N GLY A 149 -1.51 -11.26 -20.15
CA GLY A 149 -1.87 -10.93 -18.77
C GLY A 149 -0.82 -10.04 -18.09
N GLY A 150 0.45 -10.48 -18.08
CA GLY A 150 1.57 -9.75 -17.50
C GLY A 150 1.75 -8.35 -18.09
N LEU A 151 1.73 -8.22 -19.42
CA LEU A 151 1.82 -6.91 -20.09
C LEU A 151 0.65 -5.97 -19.73
N ARG A 152 -0.56 -6.50 -19.54
CA ARG A 152 -1.73 -5.71 -19.11
C ARG A 152 -1.63 -5.26 -17.66
N SER A 153 -1.13 -6.12 -16.76
CA SER A 153 -0.86 -5.76 -15.37
C SER A 153 0.27 -4.73 -15.26
N ALA A 154 1.36 -4.89 -16.03
CA ALA A 154 2.47 -3.96 -16.06
C ALA A 154 2.05 -2.57 -16.59
N GLY A 155 1.32 -2.51 -17.70
CA GLY A 155 0.80 -1.25 -18.24
C GLY A 155 -0.16 -0.52 -17.29
N GLN A 156 -0.91 -1.28 -16.47
CA GLN A 156 -1.71 -0.72 -15.39
C GLN A 156 -0.82 -0.14 -14.28
N LEU A 157 0.15 -0.90 -13.75
CA LEU A 157 1.02 -0.45 -12.65
C LEU A 157 1.82 0.80 -13.03
N ILE A 158 2.53 0.77 -14.16
CA ILE A 158 3.29 1.93 -14.69
C ILE A 158 2.40 3.17 -14.82
N SER A 159 1.16 3.00 -15.30
CA SER A 159 0.23 4.13 -15.43
C SER A 159 -0.16 4.73 -14.08
N TYR A 160 -0.25 3.94 -13.02
CA TYR A 160 -0.67 4.38 -11.68
C TYR A 160 0.51 4.88 -10.82
N GLU A 161 1.74 4.44 -11.09
CA GLU A 161 2.95 5.00 -10.48
C GLU A 161 3.10 6.50 -10.78
N VAL A 162 2.78 6.96 -12.00
CA VAL A 162 2.92 8.38 -12.38
C VAL A 162 2.11 9.34 -11.49
N PRO A 163 0.77 9.22 -11.35
CA PRO A 163 0.01 10.09 -10.45
C PRO A 163 0.36 9.87 -8.96
N GLN A 164 0.77 8.66 -8.56
CA GLN A 164 1.27 8.40 -7.21
C GLN A 164 2.54 9.23 -6.93
N ILE A 165 3.53 9.19 -7.82
CA ILE A 165 4.78 9.96 -7.70
C ILE A 165 4.49 11.47 -7.70
N VAL A 166 3.63 11.96 -8.60
CA VAL A 166 3.20 13.38 -8.61
C VAL A 166 2.52 13.77 -7.29
N SER A 167 1.71 12.89 -6.71
CA SER A 167 1.07 13.11 -5.40
C SER A 167 2.04 13.01 -4.21
N LEU A 168 3.16 12.29 -4.34
CA LEU A 168 4.21 12.26 -3.33
C LEU A 168 5.09 13.52 -3.39
N VAL A 169 5.30 14.10 -4.58
CA VAL A 169 6.02 15.38 -4.73
C VAL A 169 5.29 16.53 -4.03
N THR A 170 3.95 16.53 -3.93
CA THR A 170 3.23 17.57 -3.17
C THR A 170 3.59 17.55 -1.68
N VAL A 171 3.82 16.36 -1.10
CA VAL A 171 4.29 16.19 0.29
C VAL A 171 5.72 16.73 0.43
N VAL A 172 6.62 16.42 -0.52
CA VAL A 172 8.01 16.93 -0.52
C VAL A 172 8.05 18.46 -0.58
N LEU A 173 7.16 19.11 -1.33
CA LEU A 173 7.08 20.57 -1.39
C LEU A 173 6.64 21.22 -0.06
N VAL A 174 5.88 20.50 0.78
CA VAL A 174 5.47 20.97 2.11
C VAL A 174 6.55 20.70 3.17
N VAL A 175 7.27 19.58 3.06
CA VAL A 175 8.30 19.17 4.02
C VAL A 175 9.66 19.84 3.74
N GLY A 176 10.01 20.07 2.47
CA GLY A 176 11.33 20.52 2.07
C GLY A 176 12.44 19.46 2.14
N SER A 177 12.10 18.17 2.26
CA SER A 177 13.07 17.06 2.39
C SER A 177 12.60 15.77 1.72
N LEU A 178 13.57 14.92 1.34
CA LEU A 178 13.38 13.59 0.76
C LEU A 178 13.76 12.45 1.73
N SER A 179 14.31 12.75 2.91
CA SER A 179 14.51 11.74 3.97
C SER A 179 13.17 11.32 4.55
N MET A 180 12.99 10.01 4.72
CA MET A 180 11.82 9.46 5.38
C MET A 180 11.72 9.91 6.84
N THR A 181 12.82 10.08 7.57
CA THR A 181 12.77 10.61 8.95
C THR A 181 12.33 12.07 8.97
N ALA A 182 12.73 12.87 7.99
CA ALA A 182 12.35 14.29 7.91
C ALA A 182 10.90 14.49 7.45
N ILE A 183 10.46 13.68 6.46
CA ILE A 183 9.04 13.57 6.11
C ILE A 183 8.28 13.11 7.35
N VAL A 184 8.61 11.96 7.96
CA VAL A 184 7.87 11.43 9.10
C VAL A 184 7.86 12.33 10.33
N GLY A 185 8.94 13.07 10.60
CA GLY A 185 9.01 14.04 11.69
C GLY A 185 8.12 15.28 11.52
N SER A 186 7.53 15.48 10.33
CA SER A 186 6.60 16.58 10.02
C SER A 186 5.24 16.09 9.49
N LEU A 187 5.20 14.94 8.81
CA LEU A 187 4.10 14.26 8.13
C LEU A 187 4.41 12.73 8.07
N VAL A 188 3.91 11.99 9.06
CA VAL A 188 4.22 10.57 9.39
C VAL A 188 3.84 9.55 8.23
N ALA A 189 4.48 8.36 8.07
CA ALA A 189 4.37 7.39 6.90
C ALA A 189 4.58 5.88 7.31
N GLU A 190 4.58 4.72 6.59
CA GLU A 190 4.18 4.15 5.24
C GLU A 190 4.28 2.54 5.26
N TYR A 191 4.53 1.80 4.15
CA TYR A 191 5.29 0.51 3.95
C TYR A 191 4.68 -0.94 3.84
N GLY A 192 4.31 -1.42 2.62
CA GLY A 192 3.78 -2.78 2.29
C GLY A 192 2.34 -2.97 1.73
N GLU A 193 2.02 -2.53 0.49
CA GLU A 193 0.73 -2.71 -0.24
C GLU A 193 -0.61 -2.38 0.49
N VAL A 194 -1.58 -3.31 0.64
CA VAL A 194 -2.98 -2.94 1.02
C VAL A 194 -3.09 -2.45 2.47
N THR A 195 -2.35 -3.07 3.39
CA THR A 195 -2.18 -2.61 4.78
C THR A 195 -1.46 -1.26 4.85
N VAL A 196 -1.05 -0.70 3.70
CA VAL A 196 -0.11 0.40 3.61
C VAL A 196 -0.54 1.54 2.73
N VAL A 197 -1.30 1.33 1.67
CA VAL A 197 -2.19 2.42 1.23
C VAL A 197 -3.10 2.76 2.43
N SER A 198 -3.45 1.77 3.26
CA SER A 198 -4.03 1.97 4.60
C SER A 198 -3.12 2.69 5.61
N SER A 199 -1.85 2.30 5.76
CA SER A 199 -0.91 3.01 6.65
C SER A 199 -0.59 4.41 6.10
N ILE A 200 0.00 4.59 4.92
CA ILE A 200 0.19 5.88 4.21
C ILE A 200 -1.01 6.83 4.41
N ILE A 201 -2.26 6.37 4.21
CA ILE A 201 -3.44 7.20 4.49
C ILE A 201 -3.57 7.52 5.99
N THR A 202 -3.52 6.51 6.87
CA THR A 202 -3.47 6.66 8.34
C THR A 202 -2.42 7.68 8.80
N THR A 203 -1.26 7.67 8.18
CA THR A 203 -0.08 8.37 8.68
C THR A 203 0.04 9.77 8.08
N LEU A 204 -0.10 9.94 6.76
CA LEU A 204 -0.07 11.25 6.09
C LEU A 204 -1.32 12.10 6.37
N TRP A 205 -2.50 11.48 6.51
CA TRP A 205 -3.78 12.21 6.62
C TRP A 205 -4.49 12.06 7.98
N PHE A 206 -4.16 11.06 8.80
CA PHE A 206 -4.83 10.81 10.10
C PHE A 206 -3.87 10.74 11.31
N GLY A 207 -2.67 11.31 11.19
CA GLY A 207 -1.76 11.58 12.32
C GLY A 207 -1.10 10.35 12.96
N GLY A 208 -1.06 9.21 12.26
CA GLY A 208 -0.23 8.06 12.65
C GLY A 208 -0.48 7.55 14.07
N TRP A 209 0.58 7.49 14.88
CA TRP A 209 0.56 7.00 16.27
C TRP A 209 -0.18 7.90 17.27
N HIS A 210 -0.49 9.16 16.94
CA HIS A 210 -1.12 10.06 17.90
C HIS A 210 -2.59 9.69 18.14
N GLY A 211 -2.96 9.58 19.42
CA GLY A 211 -4.31 9.33 19.90
C GLY A 211 -4.41 9.69 21.38
N PRO A 212 -5.60 9.63 21.99
CA PRO A 212 -5.76 9.87 23.41
C PRO A 212 -4.79 9.03 24.26
N PHE A 213 -4.22 9.66 25.28
CA PHE A 213 -3.42 9.06 26.35
C PHE A 213 -2.01 8.54 25.97
N THR A 214 -1.45 8.93 24.82
CA THR A 214 -0.06 8.56 24.44
C THR A 214 1.03 9.16 25.33
N ASP A 215 0.74 10.23 26.08
CA ASP A 215 1.80 11.07 26.66
C ASP A 215 1.95 10.89 28.18
N ILE A 216 1.16 10.00 28.80
CA ILE A 216 1.01 9.90 30.27
C ILE A 216 2.23 9.26 30.95
N HIS A 217 2.88 8.28 30.32
CA HIS A 217 3.87 7.44 31.00
C HIS A 217 4.98 6.97 30.04
N PRO A 218 6.28 7.14 30.39
CA PRO A 218 7.40 6.87 29.47
C PRO A 218 7.44 5.46 28.87
N LEU A 219 6.93 4.46 29.58
CA LEU A 219 6.94 3.06 29.15
C LEU A 219 5.64 2.61 28.45
N LEU A 220 4.50 3.28 28.70
CA LEU A 220 3.20 2.91 28.13
C LEU A 220 2.82 3.77 26.93
N GLY A 221 3.30 5.02 26.89
CA GLY A 221 3.05 5.94 25.79
C GLY A 221 3.45 5.40 24.41
N PRO A 222 4.68 4.90 24.22
CA PRO A 222 5.10 4.25 22.97
C PRO A 222 4.24 3.03 22.60
N ALA A 223 3.83 2.22 23.57
CA ALA A 223 2.98 1.05 23.35
C ALA A 223 1.55 1.45 22.93
N LEU A 224 0.98 2.50 23.54
CA LEU A 224 -0.32 3.07 23.16
C LEU A 224 -0.26 3.75 21.78
N GLY A 225 0.85 4.40 21.43
CA GLY A 225 1.06 4.98 20.11
C GLY A 225 1.10 3.92 19.00
N VAL A 226 1.82 2.81 19.23
CA VAL A 226 1.79 1.64 18.34
C VAL A 226 0.38 1.06 18.24
N LEU A 227 -0.34 0.89 19.36
CA LEU A 227 -1.71 0.38 19.36
C LEU A 227 -2.68 1.27 18.57
N TRP A 228 -2.60 2.61 18.72
CA TRP A 228 -3.41 3.55 17.94
C TRP A 228 -3.09 3.52 16.45
N PHE A 229 -1.80 3.47 16.08
CA PHE A 229 -1.36 3.31 14.69
C PHE A 229 -1.89 2.00 14.07
N THR A 230 -1.78 0.89 14.82
CA THR A 230 -2.29 -0.42 14.40
C THR A 230 -3.82 -0.42 14.23
N LEU A 231 -4.58 0.17 15.16
CA LEU A 231 -6.04 0.27 15.05
C LEU A 231 -6.50 1.08 13.83
N LYS A 232 -5.94 2.27 13.62
CA LYS A 232 -6.25 3.11 12.44
C LYS A 232 -5.89 2.38 11.13
N THR A 233 -4.74 1.72 11.10
CA THR A 233 -4.30 0.93 9.93
C THR A 233 -5.29 -0.20 9.62
N TYR A 234 -5.73 -0.97 10.62
CA TYR A 234 -6.73 -2.01 10.42
C TYR A 234 -8.13 -1.47 10.05
N PHE A 235 -8.49 -0.25 10.48
CA PHE A 235 -9.70 0.42 10.00
C PHE A 235 -9.64 0.69 8.49
N PHE A 236 -8.54 1.24 7.97
CA PHE A 236 -8.42 1.44 6.53
C PHE A 236 -8.32 0.13 5.74
N VAL A 237 -7.70 -0.92 6.31
CA VAL A 237 -7.74 -2.28 5.74
C VAL A 237 -9.18 -2.78 5.60
N LEU A 238 -10.02 -2.58 6.63
CA LEU A 238 -11.44 -2.91 6.60
C LEU A 238 -12.18 -2.08 5.54
N VAL A 239 -11.86 -0.79 5.38
CA VAL A 239 -12.41 0.05 4.30
C VAL A 239 -12.02 -0.48 2.92
N PHE A 240 -10.77 -0.89 2.68
CA PHE A 240 -10.38 -1.52 1.41
C PHE A 240 -11.08 -2.85 1.17
N MET A 241 -11.28 -3.68 2.20
CA MET A 241 -12.05 -4.92 2.10
C MET A 241 -13.53 -4.66 1.79
N TRP A 242 -14.13 -3.62 2.38
CA TRP A 242 -15.50 -3.21 2.12
C TRP A 242 -15.69 -2.63 0.71
N ILE A 243 -14.76 -1.78 0.25
CA ILE A 243 -14.72 -1.27 -1.14
C ILE A 243 -14.58 -2.43 -2.14
N ARG A 244 -13.71 -3.42 -1.86
CA ARG A 244 -13.54 -4.63 -2.68
C ARG A 244 -14.81 -5.49 -2.75
N ALA A 245 -15.59 -5.54 -1.66
CA ALA A 245 -16.84 -6.30 -1.61
C ALA A 245 -18.03 -5.57 -2.26
N THR A 246 -18.00 -4.23 -2.35
CA THR A 246 -19.13 -3.41 -2.83
C THR A 246 -18.99 -2.91 -4.27
N LEU A 247 -17.77 -2.62 -4.75
CA LEU A 247 -17.58 -2.04 -6.09
C LEU A 247 -17.46 -3.11 -7.20
N PRO A 248 -18.26 -3.02 -8.29
CA PRO A 248 -18.10 -3.88 -9.45
C PRO A 248 -16.72 -3.75 -10.12
N ARG A 249 -16.12 -4.88 -10.49
CA ARG A 249 -14.79 -4.94 -11.14
C ARG A 249 -14.76 -4.12 -12.44
N PHE A 250 -13.84 -3.15 -12.51
CA PHE A 250 -13.62 -2.33 -13.71
C PHE A 250 -12.91 -3.11 -14.83
N ARG A 251 -13.20 -2.73 -16.08
CA ARG A 251 -12.46 -3.20 -17.26
C ARG A 251 -11.19 -2.36 -17.41
N ILE A 252 -10.06 -2.98 -17.74
CA ILE A 252 -8.74 -2.32 -17.83
C ILE A 252 -8.77 -1.06 -18.69
N ASP A 253 -9.44 -1.09 -19.85
CA ASP A 253 -9.56 0.06 -20.75
C ASP A 253 -10.22 1.27 -20.08
N GLN A 254 -11.14 1.03 -19.12
CA GLN A 254 -11.78 2.07 -18.30
C GLN A 254 -10.84 2.56 -17.19
N LEU A 255 -10.11 1.64 -16.55
CA LEU A 255 -9.11 1.92 -15.51
C LEU A 255 -7.98 2.80 -16.05
N MET A 256 -7.42 2.45 -17.22
CA MET A 256 -6.44 3.25 -17.96
C MET A 256 -7.02 4.63 -18.32
N SER A 257 -8.27 4.69 -18.80
CA SER A 257 -8.90 5.97 -19.14
C SER A 257 -9.11 6.87 -17.91
N PHE A 258 -9.38 6.30 -16.73
CA PHE A 258 -9.51 7.04 -15.47
C PHE A 258 -8.15 7.56 -15.01
N CYS A 259 -7.09 6.76 -15.11
CA CYS A 259 -5.75 7.25 -14.76
C CYS A 259 -5.32 8.42 -15.65
N TRP A 260 -5.33 8.21 -16.97
CA TRP A 260 -4.78 9.17 -17.93
C TRP A 260 -5.66 10.41 -18.15
N LYS A 261 -6.98 10.33 -17.96
CA LYS A 261 -7.90 11.48 -18.19
C LYS A 261 -8.42 12.12 -16.90
N PHE A 262 -8.17 11.55 -15.73
CA PHE A 262 -8.66 12.09 -14.46
C PHE A 262 -7.59 12.15 -13.38
N LEU A 263 -6.90 11.05 -13.05
CA LEU A 263 -5.89 11.07 -11.99
C LEU A 263 -4.72 12.01 -12.32
N ILE A 264 -4.07 11.85 -13.48
CA ILE A 264 -2.89 12.66 -13.83
C ILE A 264 -3.21 14.17 -13.85
N PRO A 265 -4.30 14.65 -14.50
CA PRO A 265 -4.70 16.06 -14.39
C PRO A 265 -4.98 16.53 -12.96
N VAL A 266 -5.67 15.72 -12.14
CA VAL A 266 -6.01 16.10 -10.74
C VAL A 266 -4.76 16.18 -9.86
N THR A 267 -3.80 15.25 -10.00
CA THR A 267 -2.55 15.30 -9.22
C THR A 267 -1.64 16.45 -9.65
N LEU A 268 -1.61 16.80 -10.94
CA LEU A 268 -0.89 17.98 -11.43
C LEU A 268 -1.53 19.29 -10.95
N VAL A 269 -2.86 19.38 -10.93
CA VAL A 269 -3.56 20.53 -10.32
C VAL A 269 -3.29 20.61 -8.82
N ASN A 270 -3.28 19.48 -8.08
CA ASN A 270 -2.95 19.49 -6.66
C ASN A 270 -1.51 19.97 -6.39
N LEU A 271 -0.55 19.55 -7.24
CA LEU A 271 0.84 20.00 -7.18
C LEU A 271 0.96 21.52 -7.36
N LEU A 272 0.29 22.07 -8.38
CA LEU A 272 0.29 23.51 -8.65
C LEU A 272 -0.38 24.31 -7.53
N VAL A 273 -1.55 23.88 -7.05
CA VAL A 273 -2.28 24.54 -5.94
C VAL A 273 -1.46 24.48 -4.64
N THR A 274 -0.85 23.33 -4.33
CA THR A 274 0.02 23.18 -3.14
C THR A 274 1.23 24.12 -3.24
N ALA A 275 1.91 24.16 -4.39
CA ALA A 275 3.06 25.06 -4.59
C ALA A 275 2.69 26.55 -4.44
N ILE A 276 1.55 26.97 -5.01
CA ILE A 276 1.06 28.36 -4.88
C ILE A 276 0.72 28.70 -3.43
N LEU A 277 0.06 27.78 -2.70
CA LEU A 277 -0.33 28.02 -1.30
C LEU A 277 0.87 28.05 -0.35
N VAL A 278 1.88 27.19 -0.55
CA VAL A 278 3.15 27.23 0.22
C VAL A 278 3.90 28.54 -0.03
N LEU A 279 3.91 29.03 -1.27
CA LEU A 279 4.54 30.32 -1.62
C LEU A 279 3.78 31.53 -1.06
N ALA A 280 2.44 31.47 -1.02
CA ALA A 280 1.58 32.56 -0.53
C ALA A 280 1.48 32.63 0.99
N PHE A 281 1.61 31.51 1.70
CA PHE A 281 1.43 31.41 3.15
C PHE A 281 2.61 30.69 3.85
N PRO A 282 3.85 31.22 3.76
CA PRO A 282 5.06 30.55 4.25
C PRO A 282 5.07 30.30 5.77
N THR A 283 4.19 30.93 6.54
CA THR A 283 4.07 30.78 8.00
C THR A 283 2.92 29.86 8.45
N SER A 284 2.06 29.38 7.55
CA SER A 284 0.88 28.58 7.95
C SER A 284 0.51 27.51 6.91
N LEU A 285 0.53 26.25 7.35
CA LEU A 285 0.16 25.10 6.52
C LEU A 285 -1.37 24.84 6.48
N VAL A 286 -2.15 25.58 7.26
CA VAL A 286 -3.62 25.41 7.37
C VAL A 286 -4.33 25.60 6.01
N PRO A 287 -4.00 26.60 5.15
CA PRO A 287 -4.61 26.71 3.82
C PRO A 287 -4.28 25.51 2.92
N VAL A 288 -3.06 24.98 3.00
CA VAL A 288 -2.62 23.80 2.24
C VAL A 288 -3.39 22.55 2.69
N ALA A 289 -3.58 22.37 3.99
CA ALA A 289 -4.38 21.28 4.56
C ALA A 289 -5.85 21.38 4.11
N ILE A 290 -6.46 22.56 4.22
CA ILE A 290 -7.86 22.79 3.79
C ILE A 290 -8.02 22.50 2.29
N ALA A 291 -7.10 22.96 1.44
CA ALA A 291 -7.15 22.70 0.01
C ALA A 291 -7.05 21.20 -0.32
N ASN A 292 -6.16 20.46 0.34
CA ASN A 292 -6.03 19.01 0.15
C ASN A 292 -7.27 18.25 0.66
N TRP A 293 -7.85 18.64 1.81
CA TRP A 293 -9.12 18.05 2.29
C TRP A 293 -10.28 18.32 1.33
N ILE A 294 -10.42 19.54 0.81
CA ILE A 294 -11.43 19.87 -0.20
C ILE A 294 -11.23 19.01 -1.47
N LEU A 295 -9.99 18.89 -1.95
CA LEU A 295 -9.67 18.06 -3.12
C LEU A 295 -9.97 16.58 -2.88
N LEU A 296 -9.72 16.06 -1.68
CA LEU A 296 -10.07 14.70 -1.27
C LEU A 296 -11.60 14.48 -1.23
N PHE A 297 -12.37 15.42 -0.68
CA PHE A 297 -13.84 15.34 -0.67
C PHE A 297 -14.44 15.45 -2.08
N VAL A 298 -13.90 16.33 -2.94
CA VAL A 298 -14.30 16.45 -4.35
C VAL A 298 -13.97 15.16 -5.11
N PHE A 299 -12.79 14.57 -4.88
CA PHE A 299 -12.42 13.27 -5.43
C PHE A 299 -13.38 12.17 -5.00
N ALA A 300 -13.66 12.05 -3.70
CA ALA A 300 -14.61 11.07 -3.16
C ALA A 300 -16.03 11.25 -3.73
N ALA A 301 -16.53 12.47 -3.84
CA ALA A 301 -17.84 12.78 -4.43
C ALA A 301 -17.89 12.52 -5.96
N SER A 302 -16.76 12.62 -6.66
CA SER A 302 -16.69 12.34 -8.10
C SER A 302 -16.90 10.85 -8.43
N ILE A 303 -16.51 9.93 -7.53
CA ILE A 303 -16.59 8.48 -7.75
C ILE A 303 -18.06 8.02 -7.98
N PRO A 304 -19.04 8.36 -7.11
CA PRO A 304 -20.45 8.12 -7.39
C PRO A 304 -20.96 8.77 -8.68
N PHE A 305 -20.48 9.96 -9.05
CA PHE A 305 -20.93 10.64 -10.28
C PHE A 305 -20.48 9.89 -11.55
N LEU A 306 -19.22 9.47 -11.59
CA LEU A 306 -18.65 8.63 -12.65
C LEU A 306 -19.40 7.28 -12.77
N GLN A 307 -19.76 6.67 -11.64
CA GLN A 307 -20.52 5.43 -11.60
C GLN A 307 -22.00 5.62 -12.02
N ARG A 308 -22.67 6.71 -11.62
CA ARG A 308 -24.09 6.96 -11.93
C ARG A 308 -24.36 7.08 -13.43
N ARG A 309 -23.47 7.72 -14.22
CA ARG A 309 -23.60 7.77 -15.69
C ARG A 309 -23.63 6.37 -16.34
N ARG A 310 -22.97 5.39 -15.73
CA ARG A 310 -22.97 3.98 -16.17
C ARG A 310 -24.25 3.23 -15.76
N LEU A 311 -24.78 3.49 -14.56
CA LEU A 311 -26.05 2.92 -14.12
C LEU A 311 -27.23 3.43 -14.95
N VAL A 312 -27.25 4.72 -15.31
CA VAL A 312 -28.27 5.30 -16.19
C VAL A 312 -28.23 4.66 -17.59
N SER A 313 -27.04 4.54 -18.20
CA SER A 313 -26.91 3.91 -19.52
C SER A 313 -27.18 2.39 -19.52
N LEU A 314 -26.96 1.69 -18.41
CA LEU A 314 -27.41 0.30 -18.24
C LEU A 314 -28.93 0.19 -18.11
N ARG A 315 -29.57 1.02 -17.27
CA ARG A 315 -31.04 1.06 -17.11
C ARG A 315 -31.74 1.40 -18.43
N ALA A 316 -31.24 2.38 -19.18
CA ALA A 316 -31.78 2.73 -20.50
C ALA A 316 -31.69 1.56 -21.49
N ARG A 317 -30.63 0.75 -21.45
CA ARG A 317 -30.47 -0.45 -22.29
C ARG A 317 -31.34 -1.64 -21.86
N LEU A 318 -31.76 -1.69 -20.60
CA LEU A 318 -32.69 -2.70 -20.09
C LEU A 318 -34.13 -2.32 -20.46
N ALA A 319 -34.55 -1.08 -20.20
CA ALA A 319 -35.86 -0.57 -20.63
C ALA A 319 -36.06 -0.69 -22.16
N ALA A 320 -35.04 -0.34 -22.94
CA ALA A 320 -35.05 -0.52 -24.40
C ALA A 320 -35.04 -1.98 -24.88
N ARG A 321 -34.81 -2.96 -23.99
CA ARG A 321 -35.02 -4.39 -24.26
C ARG A 321 -36.40 -4.85 -23.84
N GLU A 322 -36.92 -4.37 -22.72
CA GLU A 322 -38.27 -4.66 -22.24
C GLU A 322 -39.31 -4.16 -23.27
N HIS A 323 -39.14 -2.95 -23.80
CA HIS A 323 -39.93 -2.40 -24.92
C HIS A 323 -39.66 -3.03 -26.30
N ALA A 324 -38.82 -4.07 -26.39
CA ALA A 324 -38.56 -4.83 -27.62
C ALA A 324 -38.91 -6.32 -27.50
N VAL A 325 -39.56 -6.70 -26.39
CA VAL A 325 -40.04 -8.05 -26.07
C VAL A 325 -41.55 -8.05 -25.76
N ALA A 326 -42.14 -6.87 -25.57
CA ALA A 326 -43.58 -6.62 -25.51
C ALA A 326 -44.07 -6.01 -26.84
#